data_AF-A0A5D3Y6T9-F1
#
_entry.id   AF-A0A5D3Y6T9-F1
#
_cell.length_a   1.000
_cell.length_b   1.000
_cell.length_c   1.000
_cell.angle_alpha   90.00
_cell.angle_beta   90.00
_cell.angle_gamma   90.00
#
_symmetry.space_group_name_H-M   'P 1'
#
loop_
_entity.id
_entity.type
_entity.pdbx_description
1 polymer ?
#
loop_
_entity_poly.entity_id
_entity_poly.type
_entity_poly.pdbx_seq_one_letter_code
_entity_poly.pdbx_strand_id
1 'polypeptide(L)'
;MQITDVLTSPWAIVPEKLLEIHAIYDARVKGERIDLAAVEARIGKPLANENQGYQINNGVAVIPIHGVIAKKMNMFDAISGGVSTQLVARDIRAAVDDPAVKSILLHIDSPGGTVDGTQTLANLVKEASAIKPVMTFADGVMASAAYWIGSAASEIVSSGDTTQIGSIGVVTTHKDISKAEEKSGVKTTEISAGKYKRIASQFSPLSEEAQAHLQDQVDQLYTIFVDSVAENRDVSSDVVLEQMADGRVFLSKEALKRGMIDHIATFEQTITNMQNGV
;
A
#
# COMPACT_ATOMS: atom_id res chain seq x y z
N MET A 1 -9.10 -9.42 -0.75
CA MET A 1 -8.04 -10.10 0.02
C MET A 1 -8.67 -11.30 0.72
N GLN A 2 -7.95 -12.39 1.00
CA GLN A 2 -8.50 -13.46 1.86
C GLN A 2 -8.22 -13.12 3.33
N ILE A 3 -9.03 -13.64 4.26
CA ILE A 3 -8.83 -13.39 5.70
C ILE A 3 -7.47 -13.91 6.19
N THR A 4 -6.98 -14.99 5.61
CA THR A 4 -5.65 -15.53 5.90
C THR A 4 -4.56 -14.54 5.53
N ASP A 5 -4.70 -13.85 4.40
CA ASP A 5 -3.71 -12.89 3.93
C ASP A 5 -3.58 -11.72 4.91
N VAL A 6 -4.68 -11.31 5.55
CA VAL A 6 -4.71 -10.25 6.57
C VAL A 6 -3.90 -10.61 7.81
N LEU A 7 -3.99 -11.87 8.22
CA LEU A 7 -3.42 -12.32 9.49
C LEU A 7 -1.97 -12.80 9.36
N THR A 8 -1.57 -13.29 8.18
CA THR A 8 -0.30 -14.02 8.04
C THR A 8 0.67 -13.43 7.02
N SER A 9 0.27 -12.42 6.25
CA SER A 9 1.16 -11.82 5.25
C SER A 9 1.98 -10.67 5.86
N PRO A 10 3.21 -10.43 5.38
CA PRO A 10 3.92 -9.19 5.65
C PRO A 10 3.21 -7.95 5.07
N TRP A 11 3.28 -6.85 5.81
CA TRP A 11 2.65 -5.57 5.45
C TRP A 11 3.69 -4.45 5.35
N ALA A 12 3.54 -3.62 4.33
CA ALA A 12 4.15 -2.31 4.22
C ALA A 12 3.03 -1.28 4.39
N ILE A 13 2.63 -1.03 5.63
CA ILE A 13 1.52 -0.15 6.03
C ILE A 13 1.91 0.58 7.33
N VAL A 14 1.31 1.75 7.60
CA VAL A 14 1.45 2.39 8.92
C VAL A 14 0.97 1.46 10.05
N PRO A 15 1.73 1.28 11.15
CA PRO A 15 1.45 0.24 12.15
C PRO A 15 0.07 0.33 12.80
N GLU A 16 -0.41 1.53 13.09
CA GLU A 16 -1.71 1.76 13.73
C GLU A 16 -2.85 1.23 12.86
N LYS A 17 -2.71 1.39 11.54
CA LYS A 17 -3.74 0.92 10.60
C LYS A 17 -3.79 -0.60 10.53
N LEU A 18 -2.66 -1.28 10.65
CA LEU A 18 -2.64 -2.75 10.73
C LEU A 18 -3.41 -3.26 11.95
N LEU A 19 -3.24 -2.60 13.10
CA LEU A 19 -3.98 -2.93 14.32
C LEU A 19 -5.49 -2.74 14.14
N GLU A 20 -5.92 -1.64 13.51
CA GLU A 20 -7.33 -1.41 13.20
C GLU A 20 -7.91 -2.48 12.27
N ILE A 21 -7.17 -2.84 11.21
CA ILE A 21 -7.57 -3.89 10.27
C ILE A 21 -7.75 -5.20 11.03
N HIS A 22 -6.78 -5.59 11.86
CA HIS A 22 -6.88 -6.81 12.69
C HIS A 22 -8.09 -6.76 13.62
N ALA A 23 -8.39 -5.61 14.24
CA ALA A 23 -9.54 -5.45 15.13
C ALA A 23 -10.89 -5.61 14.39
N ILE A 24 -11.03 -5.03 13.19
CA ILE A 24 -12.23 -5.17 12.36
C ILE A 24 -12.46 -6.63 11.96
N TYR A 25 -11.39 -7.33 11.58
CA TYR A 25 -11.48 -8.74 11.23
C TYR A 25 -11.80 -9.64 12.44
N ASP A 26 -11.20 -9.36 13.61
CA ASP A 26 -11.53 -10.04 14.87
C ASP A 26 -13.00 -9.84 15.26
N ALA A 27 -13.60 -8.67 14.96
CA ALA A 27 -15.03 -8.41 15.15
C ALA A 27 -15.91 -9.17 14.13
N ARG A 28 -15.47 -9.25 12.86
CA ARG A 28 -16.20 -9.97 11.80
C ARG A 28 -16.28 -11.48 12.04
N VAL A 29 -15.20 -12.09 12.54
CA VAL A 29 -15.20 -13.52 12.96
C VAL A 29 -16.24 -13.78 14.05
N LYS A 30 -16.62 -12.75 14.82
CA LYS A 30 -17.66 -12.82 15.88
C LYS A 30 -19.10 -12.62 15.36
N GLY A 31 -19.30 -12.44 14.05
CA GLY A 31 -20.63 -12.59 13.41
C GLY A 31 -21.39 -11.31 13.05
N GLU A 32 -20.76 -10.14 13.06
CA GLU A 32 -21.39 -8.88 12.64
C GLU A 32 -21.58 -8.84 11.09
N ARG A 33 -22.81 -8.54 10.62
CA ARG A 33 -23.15 -8.43 9.19
C ARG A 33 -23.21 -6.97 8.74
N ILE A 34 -22.62 -6.66 7.59
CA ILE A 34 -22.69 -5.33 6.95
C ILE A 34 -23.79 -5.32 5.88
N ASP A 35 -24.58 -4.24 5.85
CA ASP A 35 -25.60 -3.97 4.84
C ASP A 35 -24.96 -3.28 3.61
N LEU A 36 -24.88 -4.00 2.49
CA LEU A 36 -24.27 -3.52 1.26
C LEU A 36 -25.04 -2.36 0.62
N ALA A 37 -26.38 -2.36 0.69
CA ALA A 37 -27.21 -1.33 0.08
C ALA A 37 -27.09 0.01 0.83
N ALA A 38 -26.95 -0.04 2.16
CA ALA A 38 -26.68 1.14 2.98
C ALA A 38 -25.31 1.75 2.68
N VAL A 39 -24.33 0.94 2.27
CA VAL A 39 -23.00 1.41 1.94
C VAL A 39 -22.92 1.99 0.53
N GLU A 40 -23.61 1.40 -0.46
CA GLU A 40 -23.76 2.00 -1.80
C GLU A 40 -24.39 3.39 -1.73
N ALA A 41 -25.44 3.54 -0.93
CA ALA A 41 -26.11 4.82 -0.71
C ALA A 41 -25.20 5.87 -0.05
N ARG A 42 -24.21 5.43 0.74
CA ARG A 42 -23.23 6.31 1.39
C ARG A 42 -22.07 6.71 0.47
N ILE A 43 -21.66 5.82 -0.44
CA ILE A 43 -20.52 6.02 -1.35
C ILE A 43 -20.93 6.74 -2.63
N GLY A 44 -22.22 6.69 -3.02
CA GLY A 44 -22.75 7.47 -4.14
C GLY A 44 -22.30 7.02 -5.53
N LYS A 45 -21.78 5.79 -5.67
CA LYS A 45 -21.40 5.18 -6.96
C LYS A 45 -21.89 3.72 -7.02
N PRO A 46 -22.36 3.24 -8.18
CA PRO A 46 -22.78 1.85 -8.35
C PRO A 46 -21.57 0.91 -8.23
N LEU A 47 -21.75 -0.24 -7.55
CA LEU A 47 -20.70 -1.26 -7.37
C LEU A 47 -20.43 -2.12 -8.62
N ALA A 48 -21.09 -1.83 -9.73
CA ALA A 48 -20.88 -2.52 -10.99
C ALA A 48 -19.59 -2.01 -11.65
N ASN A 49 -18.70 -2.94 -12.01
CA ASN A 49 -17.52 -2.79 -12.87
C ASN A 49 -17.83 -1.87 -14.08
N GLU A 50 -17.56 -0.58 -13.96
CA GLU A 50 -17.46 0.30 -15.13
C GLU A 50 -16.09 0.12 -15.78
N ASN A 51 -16.07 0.19 -17.11
CA ASN A 51 -15.00 -0.32 -17.99
C ASN A 51 -13.63 0.40 -17.87
N GLN A 52 -13.52 1.50 -17.12
CA GLN A 52 -12.26 2.21 -16.87
C GLN A 52 -12.24 2.74 -15.43
N GLY A 53 -11.22 2.35 -14.65
CA GLY A 53 -11.06 2.79 -13.25
C GLY A 53 -10.43 4.17 -13.07
N TYR A 54 -10.42 5.00 -14.13
CA TYR A 54 -9.80 6.31 -14.14
C TYR A 54 -10.66 7.34 -14.87
N GLN A 55 -10.44 8.62 -14.59
CA GLN A 55 -11.11 9.73 -15.27
C GLN A 55 -10.09 10.52 -16.08
N ILE A 56 -10.48 10.97 -17.27
CA ILE A 56 -9.63 11.83 -18.10
C ILE A 56 -10.00 13.29 -17.82
N ASN A 57 -9.07 14.05 -17.25
CA ASN A 57 -9.17 15.48 -17.07
C ASN A 57 -8.19 16.18 -18.02
N ASN A 58 -8.70 16.78 -19.11
CA ASN A 58 -7.90 17.51 -20.10
C ASN A 58 -6.71 16.71 -20.67
N GLY A 59 -6.92 15.41 -20.91
CA GLY A 59 -5.89 14.49 -21.40
C GLY A 59 -5.01 13.88 -20.31
N VAL A 60 -5.23 14.19 -19.03
CA VAL A 60 -4.58 13.53 -17.89
C VAL A 60 -5.48 12.41 -17.37
N ALA A 61 -5.03 11.16 -17.41
CA ALA A 61 -5.73 10.05 -16.76
C ALA A 61 -5.44 10.07 -15.25
N VAL A 62 -6.45 10.36 -14.44
CA VAL A 62 -6.35 10.38 -12.98
C VAL A 62 -6.77 9.01 -12.44
N ILE A 63 -5.78 8.28 -11.91
CA ILE A 63 -5.96 6.92 -11.37
C ILE A 63 -5.94 7.00 -9.84
N PRO A 64 -7.06 6.75 -9.14
CA PRO A 64 -7.11 6.81 -7.68
C PRO A 64 -6.47 5.56 -7.04
N ILE A 65 -5.59 5.78 -6.08
CA ILE A 65 -5.00 4.77 -5.20
C ILE A 65 -5.32 5.17 -3.75
N HIS A 66 -6.57 4.93 -3.36
CA HIS A 66 -7.09 5.36 -2.06
C HIS A 66 -7.30 4.18 -1.13
N GLY A 67 -6.91 4.36 0.13
CA GLY A 67 -7.07 3.36 1.17
C GLY A 67 -6.05 2.23 1.14
N VAL A 68 -6.35 1.11 1.79
CA VAL A 68 -5.41 0.01 2.02
C VAL A 68 -5.10 -0.72 0.71
N ILE A 69 -3.82 -0.89 0.38
CA ILE A 69 -3.38 -1.55 -0.85
C ILE A 69 -3.29 -3.07 -0.62
N ALA A 70 -3.80 -3.87 -1.55
CA ALA A 70 -3.49 -5.31 -1.59
C ALA A 70 -3.46 -5.83 -3.01
N LYS A 71 -2.75 -6.94 -3.26
CA LYS A 71 -2.66 -7.54 -4.61
C LYS A 71 -4.01 -7.86 -5.23
N LYS A 72 -4.89 -8.43 -4.41
CA LYS A 72 -6.26 -8.77 -4.79
C LYS A 72 -7.18 -8.19 -3.73
N MET A 73 -7.92 -7.16 -4.08
CA MET A 73 -8.99 -6.64 -3.25
C MET A 73 -10.33 -7.24 -3.69
N ASN A 74 -11.13 -7.73 -2.74
CA ASN A 74 -12.49 -8.18 -3.07
C ASN A 74 -13.46 -6.98 -2.94
N MET A 75 -14.68 -7.14 -3.44
CA MET A 75 -15.68 -6.07 -3.46
C MET A 75 -15.97 -5.49 -2.07
N PHE A 76 -16.03 -6.34 -1.06
CA PHE A 76 -16.32 -5.94 0.32
C PHE A 76 -15.18 -5.12 0.95
N ASP A 77 -13.94 -5.53 0.69
CA ASP A 77 -12.76 -4.83 1.19
C ASP A 77 -12.58 -3.48 0.48
N ALA A 78 -12.90 -3.41 -0.83
CA ALA A 78 -12.90 -2.16 -1.59
C ALA A 78 -13.91 -1.15 -1.02
N ILE A 79 -15.10 -1.63 -0.66
CA ILE A 79 -16.15 -0.85 0.01
C ILE A 79 -15.69 -0.30 1.37
N SER A 80 -14.76 -1.00 2.03
CA SER A 80 -14.18 -0.59 3.32
C SER A 80 -12.95 0.33 3.17
N GLY A 81 -12.68 0.84 1.96
CA GLY A 81 -11.57 1.75 1.67
C GLY A 81 -10.28 1.01 1.36
N GLY A 82 -10.32 0.08 0.39
CA GLY A 82 -9.16 -0.67 -0.07
C GLY A 82 -9.02 -0.64 -1.60
N VAL A 83 -7.79 -0.78 -2.09
CA VAL A 83 -7.46 -0.75 -3.52
C VAL A 83 -6.67 -2.00 -3.93
N SER A 84 -6.95 -2.50 -5.13
CA SER A 84 -6.32 -3.68 -5.71
C SER A 84 -5.17 -3.29 -6.63
N THR A 85 -3.94 -3.77 -6.37
CA THR A 85 -2.81 -3.46 -7.26
C THR A 85 -3.03 -4.01 -8.68
N GLN A 86 -3.76 -5.11 -8.83
CA GLN A 86 -4.11 -5.67 -10.15
C GLN A 86 -5.07 -4.78 -10.94
N LEU A 87 -6.01 -4.11 -10.27
CA LEU A 87 -6.94 -3.20 -10.95
C LEU A 87 -6.22 -1.92 -11.34
N VAL A 88 -5.40 -1.35 -10.45
CA VAL A 88 -4.55 -0.19 -10.77
C VAL A 88 -3.62 -0.53 -11.94
N ALA A 89 -3.02 -1.72 -11.96
CA ALA A 89 -2.17 -2.16 -13.08
C ALA A 89 -2.94 -2.31 -14.40
N ARG A 90 -4.20 -2.77 -14.36
CA ARG A 90 -5.07 -2.79 -15.55
C ARG A 90 -5.34 -1.36 -16.02
N ASP A 91 -5.66 -0.46 -15.10
CA ASP A 91 -6.05 0.92 -15.41
C ASP A 91 -4.86 1.73 -15.95
N ILE A 92 -3.65 1.53 -15.42
CA ILE A 92 -2.41 2.10 -15.99
C ILE A 92 -2.20 1.64 -17.43
N ARG A 93 -2.30 0.33 -17.70
CA ARG A 93 -2.14 -0.18 -19.08
C ARG A 93 -3.19 0.40 -20.01
N ALA A 94 -4.45 0.43 -19.58
CA ALA A 94 -5.52 1.03 -20.36
C ALA A 94 -5.28 2.52 -20.63
N ALA A 95 -4.75 3.28 -19.66
CA ALA A 95 -4.39 4.69 -19.85
C ALA A 95 -3.17 4.88 -20.76
N VAL A 96 -2.19 3.98 -20.72
CA VAL A 96 -1.06 3.95 -21.66
C VAL A 96 -1.54 3.72 -23.10
N ASP A 97 -2.50 2.81 -23.30
CA ASP A 97 -3.00 2.48 -24.64
C ASP A 97 -4.05 3.47 -25.18
N ASP A 98 -4.65 4.31 -24.33
CA ASP A 98 -5.72 5.24 -24.73
C ASP A 98 -5.16 6.48 -25.45
N PRO A 99 -5.51 6.74 -26.73
CA PRO A 99 -5.03 7.90 -27.47
C PRO A 99 -5.55 9.25 -26.94
N ALA A 100 -6.62 9.27 -26.15
CA ALA A 100 -7.11 10.49 -25.49
C ALA A 100 -6.26 10.87 -24.26
N VAL A 101 -5.48 9.93 -23.72
CA VAL A 101 -4.61 10.13 -22.57
C VAL A 101 -3.22 10.57 -23.04
N LYS A 102 -2.78 11.74 -22.60
CA LYS A 102 -1.45 12.32 -22.84
C LYS A 102 -0.48 12.04 -21.68
N SER A 103 -0.99 11.98 -20.45
CA SER A 103 -0.21 11.74 -19.24
C SER A 103 -1.08 11.07 -18.17
N ILE A 104 -0.45 10.49 -17.15
CA ILE A 104 -1.10 9.73 -16.08
C ILE A 104 -0.75 10.35 -14.74
N LEU A 105 -1.76 10.60 -13.91
CA LEU A 105 -1.61 11.06 -12.54
C LEU A 105 -2.07 9.96 -11.58
N LEU A 106 -1.17 9.43 -10.77
CA LEU A 106 -1.50 8.56 -9.65
C LEU A 106 -1.94 9.43 -8.48
N HIS A 107 -3.24 9.45 -8.18
CA HIS A 107 -3.78 10.20 -7.04
C HIS A 107 -3.81 9.31 -5.81
N ILE A 108 -2.86 9.53 -4.89
CA ILE A 108 -2.60 8.63 -3.77
C ILE A 108 -3.07 9.24 -2.45
N ASP A 109 -3.95 8.52 -1.75
CA ASP A 109 -4.34 8.76 -0.35
C ASP A 109 -4.40 7.40 0.35
N SER A 110 -3.23 6.90 0.74
CA SER A 110 -3.08 5.52 1.20
C SER A 110 -2.06 5.39 2.34
N PRO A 111 -2.43 4.65 3.41
CA PRO A 111 -1.51 4.29 4.49
C PRO A 111 -0.52 3.16 4.10
N GLY A 112 -0.62 2.62 2.88
CA GLY A 112 0.11 1.43 2.43
C GLY A 112 -0.76 0.19 2.41
N GLY A 113 -0.14 -0.99 2.54
CA GLY A 113 -0.81 -2.26 2.26
C GLY A 113 0.08 -3.50 2.32
N THR A 114 -0.33 -4.57 1.64
CA THR A 114 0.45 -5.82 1.58
C THR A 114 1.71 -5.65 0.73
N VAL A 115 2.79 -6.35 1.08
CA VAL A 115 4.02 -6.33 0.25
C VAL A 115 3.80 -7.05 -1.09
N ASP A 116 3.07 -8.17 -1.11
CA ASP A 116 2.78 -8.90 -2.35
C ASP A 116 2.01 -8.02 -3.35
N GLY A 117 2.50 -7.97 -4.58
CA GLY A 117 1.95 -7.17 -5.67
C GLY A 117 2.34 -5.69 -5.68
N THR A 118 3.00 -5.18 -4.64
CA THR A 118 3.43 -3.76 -4.55
C THR A 118 4.60 -3.48 -5.49
N GLN A 119 5.68 -4.26 -5.40
CA GLN A 119 6.85 -4.10 -6.28
C GLN A 119 6.47 -4.26 -7.76
N THR A 120 5.63 -5.24 -8.09
CA THR A 120 5.17 -5.45 -9.48
C THR A 120 4.41 -4.24 -10.02
N LEU A 121 3.59 -3.59 -9.19
CA LEU A 121 2.89 -2.38 -9.60
C LEU A 121 3.85 -1.19 -9.73
N ALA A 122 4.79 -1.02 -8.80
CA ALA A 122 5.81 0.02 -8.89
C ALA A 122 6.65 -0.10 -10.18
N ASN A 123 7.09 -1.32 -10.53
CA ASN A 123 7.81 -1.57 -11.78
C ASN A 123 6.97 -1.21 -13.01
N LEU A 124 5.68 -1.56 -13.01
CA LEU A 124 4.76 -1.17 -14.09
C LEU A 124 4.59 0.35 -14.20
N VAL A 125 4.54 1.08 -13.08
CA VAL A 125 4.51 2.55 -13.08
C VAL A 125 5.75 3.10 -13.77
N LYS A 126 6.92 2.55 -13.46
CA LYS A 126 8.20 2.93 -14.09
C LYS A 126 8.26 2.57 -15.58
N GLU A 127 7.73 1.42 -15.97
CA GLU A 127 7.61 1.04 -17.38
C GLU A 127 6.65 1.98 -18.13
N ALA A 128 5.53 2.34 -17.51
CA ALA A 128 4.55 3.26 -18.08
C ALA A 128 5.12 4.67 -18.25
N SER A 129 5.95 5.14 -17.31
CA SER A 129 6.59 6.46 -17.38
C SER A 129 7.57 6.61 -18.54
N ALA A 130 8.11 5.50 -19.05
CA ALA A 130 8.90 5.47 -20.28
C ALA A 130 8.06 5.65 -21.57
N ILE A 131 6.74 5.49 -21.50
CA ILE A 131 5.83 5.59 -22.66
C ILE A 131 5.01 6.89 -22.62
N LYS A 132 4.41 7.22 -21.47
CA LYS A 132 3.69 8.48 -21.23
C LYS A 132 4.14 9.07 -19.90
N PRO A 133 4.22 10.40 -19.73
CA PRO A 133 4.54 10.99 -18.44
C PRO A 133 3.61 10.45 -17.34
N VAL A 134 4.20 9.91 -16.28
CA VAL A 134 3.49 9.48 -15.07
C VAL A 134 3.96 10.33 -13.90
N MET A 135 3.03 11.00 -13.23
CA MET A 135 3.29 11.73 -11.99
C MET A 135 2.47 11.13 -10.85
N THR A 136 2.96 11.35 -9.64
CA THR A 136 2.22 11.03 -8.41
C THR A 136 1.74 12.31 -7.76
N PHE A 137 0.50 12.32 -7.30
CA PHE A 137 -0.07 13.36 -6.44
C PHE A 137 -0.47 12.74 -5.11
N ALA A 138 0.30 13.03 -4.07
CA ALA A 138 0.03 12.58 -2.70
C ALA A 138 -0.94 13.54 -2.01
N ASP A 139 -2.09 13.04 -1.58
CA ASP A 139 -3.18 13.83 -1.03
C ASP A 139 -3.66 13.25 0.29
N GLY A 140 -3.28 13.87 1.41
CA GLY A 140 -3.50 13.30 2.74
C GLY A 140 -2.37 12.39 3.20
N VAL A 141 -2.26 11.17 2.65
CA VAL A 141 -1.21 10.21 3.02
C VAL A 141 -0.64 9.47 1.80
N MET A 142 0.68 9.35 1.71
CA MET A 142 1.38 8.42 0.83
C MET A 142 2.46 7.70 1.63
N ALA A 143 2.05 6.64 2.31
CA ALA A 143 2.88 5.91 3.26
C ALA A 143 3.14 4.46 2.82
N SER A 144 4.34 3.97 3.13
CA SER A 144 4.77 2.58 3.02
C SER A 144 4.57 2.02 1.61
N ALA A 145 3.77 0.96 1.39
CA ALA A 145 3.52 0.43 0.04
C ALA A 145 3.06 1.51 -0.97
N ALA A 146 2.32 2.52 -0.50
CA ALA A 146 1.88 3.63 -1.33
C ALA A 146 3.06 4.52 -1.77
N TYR A 147 4.02 4.75 -0.87
CA TYR A 147 5.27 5.44 -1.21
C TYR A 147 6.12 4.60 -2.17
N TRP A 148 6.18 3.28 -1.97
CA TRP A 148 6.86 2.37 -2.91
C TRP A 148 6.33 2.55 -4.33
N ILE A 149 5.02 2.47 -4.52
CA ILE A 149 4.37 2.63 -5.83
C ILE A 149 4.52 4.05 -6.35
N GLY A 150 4.21 5.04 -5.52
CA GLY A 150 4.23 6.46 -5.91
C GLY A 150 5.63 6.96 -6.27
N SER A 151 6.68 6.40 -5.63
CA SER A 151 8.07 6.76 -5.91
C SER A 151 8.52 6.42 -7.32
N ALA A 152 7.90 5.41 -7.96
CA ALA A 152 8.26 4.96 -9.31
C ALA A 152 7.79 5.91 -10.42
N ALA A 153 6.95 6.90 -10.10
CA ALA A 153 6.58 7.96 -11.04
C ALA A 153 7.76 8.92 -11.26
N SER A 154 7.76 9.63 -12.39
CA SER A 154 8.85 10.54 -12.75
C SER A 154 8.95 11.74 -11.79
N GLU A 155 7.80 12.19 -11.26
CA GLU A 155 7.74 13.25 -10.27
C GLU A 155 6.63 12.98 -9.25
N ILE A 156 6.83 13.50 -8.04
CA ILE A 156 5.93 13.37 -6.91
C ILE A 156 5.59 14.76 -6.38
N VAL A 157 4.31 15.09 -6.45
CA VAL A 157 3.74 16.31 -5.92
C VAL A 157 2.94 15.99 -4.67
N SER A 158 3.14 16.76 -3.60
CA SER A 158 2.32 16.69 -2.39
C SER A 158 1.27 17.80 -2.36
N SER A 159 0.05 17.47 -1.94
CA SER A 159 -1.11 18.38 -2.01
C SER A 159 -1.02 19.59 -1.06
N GLY A 160 -0.25 19.48 0.03
CA GLY A 160 -0.10 20.57 1.00
C GLY A 160 0.85 20.24 2.14
N ASP A 161 1.05 21.21 3.03
CA ASP A 161 2.03 21.12 4.13
C ASP A 161 1.77 19.98 5.12
N THR A 162 0.51 19.54 5.26
CA THR A 162 0.08 18.51 6.23
C THR A 162 0.07 17.09 5.67
N THR A 163 0.30 16.91 4.37
CA THR A 163 0.32 15.59 3.75
C THR A 163 1.47 14.76 4.31
N GLN A 164 1.19 13.51 4.64
CA GLN A 164 2.13 12.58 5.27
C GLN A 164 2.77 11.68 4.22
N ILE A 165 4.11 11.66 4.18
CA ILE A 165 4.90 10.92 3.21
C ILE A 165 5.90 10.04 3.97
N GLY A 166 6.18 8.83 3.48
CA GLY A 166 7.25 7.99 4.02
C GLY A 166 6.72 6.68 4.56
N SER A 167 7.00 6.34 5.82
CA SER A 167 6.75 5.01 6.39
C SER A 167 7.40 3.87 5.58
N ILE A 168 8.58 4.14 5.04
CA ILE A 168 9.37 3.13 4.34
C ILE A 168 9.87 2.14 5.39
N GLY A 169 9.33 0.93 5.34
CA GLY A 169 9.49 -0.09 6.35
C GLY A 169 8.58 -1.28 6.05
N VAL A 170 8.88 -2.43 6.67
CA VAL A 170 8.08 -3.65 6.57
C VAL A 170 7.81 -4.16 7.97
N VAL A 171 6.58 -4.61 8.23
CA VAL A 171 6.17 -5.14 9.52
C VAL A 171 5.43 -6.46 9.37
N THR A 172 5.63 -7.33 10.35
CA THR A 172 4.83 -8.53 10.58
C THR A 172 4.50 -8.65 12.06
N THR A 173 3.40 -9.32 12.38
CA THR A 173 2.92 -9.45 13.76
C THR A 173 2.71 -10.92 14.10
N HIS A 174 3.28 -11.37 15.22
CA HIS A 174 2.93 -12.63 15.87
C HIS A 174 2.03 -12.34 17.08
N LYS A 175 0.99 -13.16 17.25
CA LYS A 175 0.04 -13.07 18.38
C LYS A 175 0.00 -14.43 19.09
N ASP A 176 0.46 -14.49 20.32
CA ASP A 176 0.33 -15.66 21.18
C ASP A 176 -1.04 -15.66 21.90
N ILE A 177 -1.87 -16.66 21.60
CA ILE A 177 -3.18 -16.86 22.22
C ILE A 177 -3.22 -18.08 23.16
N SER A 178 -2.09 -18.74 23.43
CA SER A 178 -2.01 -19.97 24.22
C SER A 178 -2.66 -19.85 25.60
N LYS A 179 -2.41 -18.74 26.32
CA LYS A 179 -3.02 -18.45 27.63
C LYS A 179 -4.53 -18.20 27.55
N ALA A 180 -5.04 -17.71 26.42
CA ALA A 180 -6.46 -17.53 26.22
C ALA A 180 -7.16 -18.88 25.98
N GLU A 181 -6.54 -19.79 25.22
CA GLU A 181 -7.03 -21.17 25.04
C GLU A 181 -7.02 -21.96 26.35
N GLU A 182 -5.93 -21.85 27.12
CA GLU A 182 -5.84 -22.51 28.43
C GLU A 182 -6.99 -22.08 29.35
N LYS A 183 -7.28 -20.77 29.40
CA LYS A 183 -8.39 -20.22 30.19
C LYS A 183 -9.77 -20.66 29.69
N SER A 184 -9.92 -20.93 28.39
CA SER A 184 -11.17 -21.43 27.82
C SER A 184 -11.28 -22.96 27.85
N GLY A 185 -10.28 -23.66 28.42
CA GLY A 185 -10.24 -25.12 28.50
C GLY A 185 -9.94 -25.79 27.16
N VAL A 186 -9.44 -25.04 26.17
CA VAL A 186 -9.04 -25.55 24.86
C VAL A 186 -7.57 -25.90 24.87
N LYS A 187 -7.21 -27.06 24.29
CA LYS A 187 -5.83 -27.47 24.08
C LYS A 187 -5.59 -27.79 22.62
N THR A 188 -4.78 -26.97 21.97
CA THR A 188 -4.35 -27.20 20.59
C THR A 188 -3.07 -28.05 20.55
N THR A 189 -3.08 -29.13 19.78
CA THR A 189 -1.88 -29.95 19.49
C THR A 189 -1.62 -29.91 17.99
N GLU A 190 -0.42 -29.49 17.61
CA GLU A 190 -0.07 -29.24 16.23
C GLU A 190 0.78 -30.36 15.65
N ILE A 191 0.29 -30.99 14.58
CA ILE A 191 1.02 -32.02 13.81
C ILE A 191 1.38 -31.42 12.46
N SER A 192 2.67 -31.38 12.14
CA SER A 192 3.16 -30.81 10.88
C SER A 192 4.37 -31.57 10.34
N ALA A 193 4.59 -31.46 9.03
CA ALA A 193 5.78 -31.97 8.35
C ALA A 193 6.58 -30.78 7.78
N GLY A 194 7.91 -30.82 8.00
CA GLY A 194 8.83 -29.73 7.65
C GLY A 194 9.09 -28.79 8.84
N LYS A 195 10.38 -28.56 9.15
CA LYS A 195 10.85 -27.80 10.33
C LYS A 195 10.15 -26.45 10.51
N TYR A 196 9.93 -25.71 9.42
CA TYR A 196 9.40 -24.34 9.45
C TYR A 196 7.88 -24.24 9.28
N LYS A 197 7.16 -25.35 9.07
CA LYS A 197 5.75 -25.34 8.62
C LYS A 197 4.77 -24.72 9.64
N ARG A 198 5.15 -24.63 10.92
CA ARG A 198 4.40 -23.98 12.01
C ARG A 198 5.30 -23.22 12.98
N ILE A 199 6.44 -22.71 12.49
CA ILE A 199 7.45 -22.10 13.38
C ILE A 199 6.94 -20.85 14.12
N ALA A 200 6.00 -20.11 13.53
CA ALA A 200 5.36 -18.93 14.12
C ALA A 200 3.91 -19.22 14.59
N SER A 201 3.67 -20.39 15.18
CA SER A 201 2.35 -20.76 15.69
C SER A 201 1.81 -19.76 16.72
N GLN A 202 0.53 -19.39 16.60
CA GLN A 202 -0.17 -18.56 17.57
C GLN A 202 -0.52 -19.30 18.87
N PHE A 203 -0.39 -20.63 18.88
CA PHE A 203 -0.77 -21.49 20.02
C PHE A 203 0.39 -21.75 20.98
N SER A 204 1.52 -21.08 20.78
CA SER A 204 2.69 -21.11 21.65
C SER A 204 3.40 -19.76 21.65
N PRO A 205 4.16 -19.43 22.71
CA PRO A 205 5.08 -18.31 22.68
C PRO A 205 6.04 -18.41 21.49
N LEU A 206 6.39 -17.26 20.89
CA LEU A 206 7.36 -17.20 19.80
C LEU A 206 8.75 -17.61 20.32
N SER A 207 9.36 -18.61 19.72
CA SER A 207 10.73 -19.01 20.07
C SER A 207 11.76 -18.06 19.45
N GLU A 208 12.98 -18.05 19.98
CA GLU A 208 14.09 -17.26 19.40
C GLU A 208 14.35 -17.63 17.94
N GLU A 209 14.27 -18.92 17.60
CA GLU A 209 14.44 -19.38 16.21
C GLU A 209 13.30 -18.89 15.30
N ALA A 210 12.07 -18.88 15.79
CA ALA A 210 10.92 -18.35 15.06
C ALA A 210 11.03 -16.84 14.85
N GLN A 211 11.42 -16.11 15.89
CA GLN A 211 11.64 -14.67 15.83
C GLN A 211 12.74 -14.33 14.83
N ALA A 212 13.88 -15.02 14.88
CA ALA A 212 14.99 -14.81 13.93
C ALA A 212 14.55 -15.10 12.49
N HIS A 213 13.75 -16.15 12.26
CA HIS A 213 13.23 -16.45 10.93
C HIS A 213 12.27 -15.38 10.39
N LEU A 214 11.36 -14.87 11.23
CA LEU A 214 10.46 -13.78 10.84
C LEU A 214 11.22 -12.47 10.63
N GLN A 215 12.25 -12.20 11.45
CA GLN A 215 13.11 -11.03 11.30
C GLN A 215 13.85 -11.06 9.96
N ASP A 216 14.48 -12.18 9.61
CA ASP A 216 15.16 -12.36 8.33
C ASP A 216 14.21 -12.14 7.14
N GLN A 217 12.96 -12.60 7.24
CA GLN A 217 11.96 -12.34 6.19
C GLN A 217 11.64 -10.84 6.04
N VAL A 218 11.42 -10.11 7.15
CA VAL A 218 11.11 -8.67 7.04
C VAL A 218 12.32 -7.85 6.63
N ASP A 219 13.53 -8.24 7.04
CA ASP A 219 14.78 -7.59 6.64
C ASP A 219 15.01 -7.70 5.13
N GLN A 220 14.80 -8.89 4.56
CA GLN A 220 14.91 -9.11 3.11
C GLN A 220 13.90 -8.26 2.32
N LEU A 221 12.64 -8.20 2.78
CA LEU A 221 11.61 -7.38 2.14
C LEU A 221 11.92 -5.88 2.27
N TYR A 222 12.47 -5.46 3.41
CA TYR A 222 12.88 -4.09 3.64
C TYR A 222 14.04 -3.69 2.72
N THR A 223 15.05 -4.54 2.52
CA THR A 223 16.11 -4.30 1.53
C THR A 223 15.54 -4.09 0.13
N ILE A 224 14.62 -4.96 -0.31
CA ILE A 224 13.97 -4.83 -1.63
C ILE A 224 13.23 -3.48 -1.75
N PHE A 225 12.56 -3.03 -0.70
CA PHE A 225 11.86 -1.74 -0.68
C PHE A 225 12.86 -0.57 -0.76
N VAL A 226 13.90 -0.58 0.08
CA VAL A 226 14.96 0.45 0.09
C VAL A 226 15.61 0.56 -1.29
N ASP A 227 16.00 -0.56 -1.89
CA ASP A 227 16.66 -0.57 -3.20
C ASP A 227 15.72 -0.06 -4.30
N SER A 228 14.43 -0.40 -4.24
CA SER A 228 13.44 0.13 -5.19
C SER A 228 13.31 1.65 -5.07
N VAL A 229 13.25 2.19 -3.84
CA VAL A 229 13.16 3.64 -3.62
C VAL A 229 14.44 4.33 -4.08
N ALA A 230 15.60 3.74 -3.81
CA ALA A 230 16.90 4.24 -4.24
C ALA A 230 16.94 4.39 -5.78
N GLU A 231 16.54 3.33 -6.50
CA GLU A 231 16.47 3.33 -7.95
C GLU A 231 15.44 4.33 -8.51
N ASN A 232 14.32 4.51 -7.82
CA ASN A 232 13.24 5.38 -8.25
C ASN A 232 13.53 6.87 -8.01
N ARG A 233 14.27 7.18 -6.94
CA ARG A 233 14.61 8.56 -6.56
C ARG A 233 16.02 8.97 -7.01
N ASP A 234 16.69 8.12 -7.77
CA ASP A 234 18.05 8.31 -8.29
C ASP A 234 19.07 8.67 -7.20
N VAL A 235 19.03 7.90 -6.10
CA VAL A 235 19.95 8.03 -4.96
C VAL A 235 20.49 6.66 -4.58
N SER A 236 21.58 6.61 -3.82
CA SER A 236 22.08 5.34 -3.26
C SER A 236 21.16 4.79 -2.17
N SER A 237 21.13 3.46 -1.98
CA SER A 237 20.44 2.82 -0.85
C SER A 237 20.87 3.39 0.51
N ASP A 238 22.13 3.79 0.69
CA ASP A 238 22.62 4.43 1.92
C ASP A 238 21.89 5.74 2.23
N VAL A 239 21.68 6.60 1.23
CA VAL A 239 20.89 7.84 1.37
C VAL A 239 19.45 7.52 1.76
N VAL A 240 18.85 6.49 1.19
CA VAL A 240 17.50 6.05 1.56
C VAL A 240 17.46 5.59 3.01
N LEU A 241 18.40 4.75 3.44
CA LEU A 241 18.50 4.26 4.82
C LEU A 241 18.69 5.40 5.83
N GLU A 242 19.55 6.36 5.54
CA GLU A 242 19.88 7.46 6.46
C GLU A 242 18.81 8.56 6.50
N GLN A 243 18.17 8.84 5.37
CA GLN A 243 17.33 10.02 5.22
C GLN A 243 15.84 9.71 5.08
N MET A 244 15.45 8.51 4.66
CA MET A 244 14.07 8.23 4.26
C MET A 244 13.45 7.02 4.98
N ALA A 245 14.24 6.00 5.30
CA ALA A 245 13.75 4.66 5.54
C ALA A 245 13.82 4.14 6.98
N ASP A 246 13.62 4.99 7.98
CA ASP A 246 13.54 4.55 9.39
C ASP A 246 12.11 4.27 9.88
N GLY A 247 11.16 4.07 8.95
CA GLY A 247 9.76 3.78 9.25
C GLY A 247 8.91 4.98 9.66
N ARG A 248 9.49 6.18 9.83
CA ARG A 248 8.73 7.39 10.18
C ARG A 248 7.95 7.94 8.99
N VAL A 249 6.88 8.66 9.30
CA VAL A 249 6.22 9.57 8.35
C VAL A 249 6.77 10.98 8.52
N PHE A 250 6.85 11.71 7.42
CA PHE A 250 7.28 13.09 7.34
C PHE A 250 6.18 13.94 6.72
N LEU A 251 6.04 15.17 7.21
CA LEU A 251 5.21 16.16 6.55
C LEU A 251 5.91 16.68 5.30
N SER A 252 5.14 17.18 4.32
CA SER A 252 5.62 17.55 2.98
C SER A 252 6.90 18.39 2.94
N LYS A 253 7.04 19.39 3.82
CA LYS A 253 8.27 20.22 3.85
C LYS A 253 9.53 19.42 4.19
N GLU A 254 9.41 18.50 5.13
CA GLU A 254 10.53 17.65 5.53
C GLU A 254 10.77 16.54 4.50
N ALA A 255 9.71 15.96 3.94
CA ALA A 255 9.80 15.02 2.83
C ALA A 255 10.51 15.64 1.61
N LEU A 256 10.17 16.89 1.27
CA LEU A 256 10.82 17.65 0.19
C LEU A 256 12.30 17.86 0.48
N LYS A 257 12.65 18.30 1.69
CA LYS A 257 14.05 18.50 2.11
C LYS A 257 14.88 17.20 2.03
N ARG A 258 14.25 16.05 2.26
CA ARG A 258 14.85 14.72 2.19
C ARG A 258 14.92 14.15 0.77
N GLY A 259 14.36 14.84 -0.24
CA GLY A 259 14.29 14.35 -1.62
C GLY A 259 13.21 13.29 -1.86
N MET A 260 12.29 13.11 -0.91
CA MET A 260 11.24 12.10 -0.99
C MET A 260 10.09 12.50 -1.90
N ILE A 261 9.92 13.80 -2.14
CA ILE A 261 8.97 14.40 -3.07
C ILE A 261 9.67 15.53 -3.83
N ASP A 262 9.08 15.96 -4.95
CA ASP A 262 9.66 16.99 -5.84
C ASP A 262 9.02 18.36 -5.60
N HIS A 263 7.69 18.39 -5.39
CA HIS A 263 6.93 19.63 -5.27
C HIS A 263 5.83 19.58 -4.22
N ILE A 264 5.41 20.77 -3.79
CA ILE A 264 4.19 20.98 -3.01
C ILE A 264 3.30 21.93 -3.82
N ALA A 265 2.15 21.45 -4.28
CA ALA A 265 1.24 22.21 -5.13
C ALA A 265 -0.20 21.68 -5.01
N THR A 266 -1.17 22.48 -5.42
CA THR A 266 -2.58 22.02 -5.43
C THR A 266 -2.82 21.03 -6.56
N PHE A 267 -3.92 20.28 -6.47
CA PHE A 267 -4.34 19.35 -7.52
C PHE A 267 -4.51 20.05 -8.88
N GLU A 268 -5.19 21.20 -8.89
CA GLU A 268 -5.44 22.00 -10.11
C GLU A 268 -4.14 22.51 -10.74
N GLN A 269 -3.18 22.95 -9.92
CA GLN A 269 -1.85 23.35 -10.40
C GLN A 269 -1.12 22.17 -11.02
N THR A 270 -1.18 21.00 -10.39
CA THR A 270 -0.54 19.77 -10.89
C THR A 270 -1.13 19.36 -12.23
N ILE A 271 -2.45 19.30 -12.34
CA ILE A 271 -3.16 18.98 -13.60
C ILE A 271 -2.80 20.00 -14.70
N THR A 272 -2.76 21.29 -14.36
CA THR A 272 -2.39 22.34 -15.32
C THR A 272 -0.95 22.19 -15.81
N ASN A 273 0.00 21.89 -14.91
CA ASN A 273 1.40 21.67 -15.28
C ASN A 273 1.56 20.47 -16.22
N MET A 274 0.86 19.36 -15.92
CA MET A 274 0.88 18.16 -16.75
C MET A 274 0.32 18.35 -18.16
N GLN A 275 -0.56 19.33 -18.36
CA GLN A 275 -1.11 19.65 -19.69
C GLN A 275 -0.10 20.36 -20.60
N ASN A 276 0.76 21.20 -20.02
CA ASN A 276 1.68 22.06 -20.77
C ASN A 276 2.96 21.34 -21.21
N GLY A 277 3.12 20.07 -20.83
CA GLY A 277 4.37 19.32 -20.96
C GLY A 277 5.26 19.62 -19.77
N VAL A 278 5.71 18.56 -19.10
CA VAL A 278 6.68 18.60 -18.01
C VAL A 278 7.98 19.25 -18.48
#